data_AF-A0A7C8ZNM4-F1
#
_entry.id   AF-A0A7C8ZNM4-F1
#
_cell.length_a   1.000
_cell.length_b   1.000
_cell.length_c   1.000
_cell.angle_alpha   90.00
_cell.angle_beta   90.00
_cell.angle_gamma   90.00
#
_symmetry.space_group_name_H-M   'P 1'
#
loop_
_entity.id
_entity.type
_entity.pdbx_description
1 polymer ?
#
loop_
_entity_poly.entity_id
_entity_poly.type
_entity_poly.pdbx_seq_one_letter_code
_entity_poly.pdbx_strand_id
1 'polypeptide(L)'
;LQVLDNLLSGSIPRSLGQANLTTLDVSGNQFTGDVSFLFARDKALSTIVLRQNKFKFDFTNVDLPQFLRGIDIAHNQIYGSLPKRLGQLPLSFIDVSYNQLCGPIPKGRRLKRFSPIRFAHNKCLCGPPLPPCKK
;
A
#
# COMPACT_ATOMS: atom_id res chain seq x y z
N LEU A 1 0.86 4.29 15.98
CA LEU A 1 1.14 2.93 16.52
C LEU A 1 2.31 2.36 15.74
N GLN A 2 3.35 1.89 16.43
CA GLN A 2 4.52 1.28 15.81
C GLN A 2 4.84 -0.04 16.52
N VAL A 3 4.92 -1.12 15.76
CA VAL A 3 5.30 -2.46 16.23
C VAL A 3 6.16 -3.11 15.15
N LEU A 4 7.48 -3.05 15.31
CA LEU A 4 8.44 -3.28 14.22
C LEU A 4 9.33 -4.49 14.52
N ASP A 5 9.69 -5.26 13.49
CA ASP A 5 10.73 -6.29 13.56
C ASP A 5 10.53 -7.29 14.71
N ASN A 6 9.38 -7.96 14.68
CA ASN A 6 8.98 -8.96 15.67
C ASN A 6 8.46 -10.23 14.98
N LEU A 7 8.17 -11.27 15.77
CA LEU A 7 7.57 -12.52 15.29
C LEU A 7 6.05 -12.54 15.45
N LEU A 8 5.39 -11.37 15.55
CA LEU A 8 3.95 -11.30 15.73
C LEU A 8 3.25 -11.84 14.49
N SER A 9 2.17 -12.59 14.71
CA SER A 9 1.44 -13.29 13.67
C SER A 9 -0.07 -13.18 13.87
N GLY A 10 -0.84 -13.78 12.97
CA GLY A 10 -2.30 -13.65 12.95
C GLY A 10 -2.77 -12.44 12.16
N SER A 11 -4.04 -12.09 12.29
CA SER A 11 -4.65 -10.94 11.61
C SER A 11 -4.60 -9.68 12.46
N ILE A 12 -4.46 -8.52 11.84
CA ILE A 12 -4.69 -7.24 12.54
C ILE A 12 -6.15 -7.17 13.00
N PRO A 13 -6.44 -6.85 14.28
CA PRO A 13 -7.80 -6.74 14.77
C PRO A 13 -8.59 -5.64 14.06
N ARG A 14 -9.85 -5.92 13.70
CA ARG A 14 -10.75 -4.94 13.04
C ARG A 14 -10.99 -3.68 13.87
N SER A 15 -10.89 -3.76 15.19
CA SER A 15 -10.97 -2.61 16.09
C SER A 15 -9.92 -1.55 15.80
N LEU A 16 -8.75 -1.92 15.25
CA LEU A 16 -7.75 -0.95 14.81
C LEU A 16 -8.25 -0.07 13.65
N GLY A 17 -9.22 -0.56 12.88
CA GLY A 17 -9.96 0.20 11.89
C GLY A 17 -10.83 1.32 12.47
N GLN A 18 -11.12 1.31 13.78
CA GLN A 18 -11.87 2.38 14.45
C GLN A 18 -10.94 3.39 15.13
N ALA A 19 -9.64 3.07 15.27
CA ALA A 19 -8.68 3.95 15.89
C ALA A 19 -8.37 5.17 14.99
N ASN A 20 -8.27 6.35 15.62
CA ASN A 20 -7.89 7.58 14.94
C ASN A 20 -6.35 7.71 14.90
N LEU A 21 -5.73 6.95 13.99
CA LEU A 21 -4.29 6.93 13.81
C LEU A 21 -3.86 7.90 12.71
N THR A 22 -2.80 8.67 12.99
CA THR A 22 -2.08 9.45 11.98
C THR A 22 -0.96 8.65 11.33
N THR A 23 -0.33 7.76 12.10
CA THR A 23 0.73 6.85 11.65
C THR A 23 0.49 5.44 12.16
N LEU A 24 0.60 4.47 11.25
CA LEU A 24 0.63 3.04 11.56
C LEU A 24 1.85 2.40 10.90
N ASP A 25 2.68 1.74 11.71
CA ASP A 25 3.80 0.94 11.21
C ASP A 25 3.80 -0.42 11.92
N VAL A 26 3.64 -1.48 11.14
CA VAL A 26 3.66 -2.87 11.61
C VAL A 26 4.67 -3.71 10.84
N SER A 27 5.68 -3.05 10.26
CA SER A 27 6.64 -3.69 9.37
C SER A 27 7.49 -4.76 10.06
N GLY A 28 7.98 -5.72 9.27
CA GLY A 28 8.88 -6.76 9.77
C GLY A 28 8.20 -7.74 10.73
N ASN A 29 7.00 -8.21 10.38
CA ASN A 29 6.23 -9.16 11.18
C ASN A 29 5.73 -10.33 10.31
N GLN A 30 4.90 -11.19 10.91
CA GLN A 30 4.24 -12.31 10.25
C GLN A 30 2.72 -12.13 10.19
N PHE A 31 2.23 -10.87 10.19
CA PHE A 31 0.80 -10.60 10.10
C PHE A 31 0.24 -11.05 8.76
N THR A 32 -1.00 -11.52 8.78
CA THR A 32 -1.72 -12.12 7.66
C THR A 32 -3.10 -11.48 7.50
N GLY A 33 -3.80 -11.87 6.43
CA GLY A 33 -5.19 -11.49 6.21
C GLY A 33 -5.36 -10.15 5.51
N ASP A 34 -6.60 -9.68 5.52
CA ASP A 34 -7.05 -8.47 4.86
C ASP A 34 -6.97 -7.27 5.81
N VAL A 35 -6.32 -6.19 5.35
CA VAL A 35 -6.17 -4.93 6.09
C VAL A 35 -6.72 -3.73 5.33
N SER A 36 -7.56 -3.95 4.32
CA SER A 36 -8.28 -2.91 3.58
C SER A 36 -9.11 -2.01 4.51
N PHE A 37 -9.63 -2.56 5.62
CA PHE A 37 -10.38 -1.82 6.63
C PHE A 37 -9.55 -0.76 7.40
N LEU A 38 -8.22 -0.82 7.32
CA LEU A 38 -7.35 0.22 7.89
C LEU A 38 -7.36 1.50 7.05
N PHE A 39 -7.85 1.40 5.82
CA PHE A 39 -8.01 2.50 4.89
C PHE A 39 -9.48 2.93 4.87
N ALA A 40 -9.69 4.24 4.89
CA ALA A 40 -10.96 4.88 4.61
C ALA A 40 -10.67 6.35 4.33
N ARG A 41 -11.46 6.97 3.45
CA ARG A 41 -11.25 8.35 3.00
C ARG A 41 -11.17 9.38 4.12
N ASP A 42 -11.97 9.19 5.15
CA ASP A 42 -12.19 10.06 6.30
C ASP A 42 -11.16 9.89 7.42
N LYS A 43 -10.34 8.82 7.38
CA LYS A 43 -9.27 8.62 8.35
C LYS A 43 -8.22 9.72 8.31
N ALA A 44 -7.72 10.09 9.48
CA ALA A 44 -6.59 11.01 9.66
C ALA A 44 -5.22 10.41 9.27
N LEU A 45 -5.20 9.19 8.74
CA LEU A 45 -3.98 8.44 8.46
C LEU A 45 -3.15 9.14 7.38
N SER A 46 -1.94 9.55 7.78
CA SER A 46 -0.94 10.22 6.95
C SER A 46 0.13 9.24 6.48
N THR A 47 0.51 8.28 7.32
CA THR A 47 1.55 7.30 7.01
C THR A 47 1.11 5.90 7.38
N ILE A 48 1.28 4.96 6.44
CA ILE A 48 1.10 3.53 6.70
C ILE A 48 2.27 2.72 6.16
N VAL A 49 2.84 1.87 7.00
CA VAL A 49 3.95 0.97 6.68
C VAL A 49 3.55 -0.45 7.11
N LEU A 50 3.32 -1.31 6.11
CA LEU A 50 2.91 -2.71 6.23
C LEU A 50 4.00 -3.67 5.72
N ARG A 51 5.18 -3.14 5.42
CA ARG A 51 6.29 -3.83 4.75
C ARG A 51 6.64 -5.17 5.41
N GLN A 52 7.07 -6.15 4.62
CA GLN A 52 7.60 -7.43 5.13
C GLN A 52 6.62 -8.10 6.10
N ASN A 53 5.46 -8.46 5.55
CA ASN A 53 4.43 -9.23 6.23
C ASN A 53 3.84 -10.27 5.24
N LYS A 54 2.74 -10.91 5.61
CA LYS A 54 2.01 -11.88 4.80
C LYS A 54 0.58 -11.39 4.49
N PHE A 55 0.36 -10.07 4.42
CA PHE A 55 -0.95 -9.50 4.11
C PHE A 55 -1.41 -9.88 2.71
N LYS A 56 -2.70 -10.21 2.58
CA LYS A 56 -3.30 -10.66 1.32
C LYS A 56 -4.72 -10.10 1.20
N PHE A 57 -4.89 -9.12 0.32
CA PHE A 57 -6.17 -8.50 -0.01
C PHE A 57 -6.12 -7.85 -1.39
N ASP A 58 -7.29 -7.58 -1.95
CA ASP A 58 -7.42 -6.85 -3.22
C ASP A 58 -7.24 -5.35 -2.96
N PHE A 59 -6.23 -4.75 -3.56
CA PHE A 59 -5.97 -3.33 -3.42
C PHE A 59 -6.83 -2.45 -4.32
N THR A 60 -7.51 -3.00 -5.33
CA THR A 60 -8.18 -2.26 -6.42
C THR A 60 -9.17 -1.20 -5.93
N ASN A 61 -10.02 -1.56 -4.97
CA ASN A 61 -11.13 -0.73 -4.49
C ASN A 61 -10.88 -0.13 -3.11
N VAL A 62 -9.63 -0.13 -2.65
CA VAL A 62 -9.28 0.45 -1.35
C VAL A 62 -9.43 1.97 -1.42
N ASP A 63 -10.28 2.51 -0.55
CA ASP A 63 -10.51 3.96 -0.46
C ASP A 63 -9.44 4.62 0.42
N LEU A 64 -8.41 5.14 -0.24
CA LEU A 64 -7.24 5.70 0.43
C LEU A 64 -7.59 7.00 1.20
N PRO A 65 -7.05 7.19 2.42
CA PRO A 65 -7.24 8.40 3.21
C PRO A 65 -6.82 9.67 2.46
N GLN A 66 -7.58 10.75 2.61
CA GLN A 66 -7.29 12.02 1.93
C GLN A 66 -5.98 12.67 2.41
N PHE A 67 -5.57 12.36 3.64
CA PHE A 67 -4.37 12.92 4.26
C PHE A 67 -3.14 12.05 4.04
N LEU A 68 -3.25 10.93 3.32
CA LEU A 68 -2.13 10.03 3.11
C LEU A 68 -0.98 10.74 2.37
N ARG A 69 0.22 10.64 2.94
CA ARG A 69 1.50 11.17 2.45
C ARG A 69 2.51 10.04 2.21
N GLY A 70 2.43 8.96 2.98
CA GLY A 70 3.37 7.85 2.90
C GLY A 70 2.67 6.51 2.90
N ILE A 71 3.03 5.64 1.95
CA ILE A 71 2.54 4.26 1.90
C ILE A 71 3.66 3.30 1.53
N ASP A 72 3.93 2.35 2.40
CA ASP A 72 4.85 1.24 2.15
C ASP A 72 4.13 -0.06 2.43
N ILE A 73 3.84 -0.82 1.38
CA ILE A 73 3.19 -2.14 1.46
C ILE A 73 4.07 -3.23 0.87
N ALA A 74 5.36 -2.94 0.67
CA ALA A 74 6.26 -3.81 -0.05
C ALA A 74 6.46 -5.16 0.65
N HIS A 75 6.80 -6.21 -0.11
CA HIS A 75 7.00 -7.56 0.42
C HIS A 75 5.78 -8.09 1.16
N ASN A 76 4.67 -8.23 0.45
CA ASN A 76 3.43 -8.85 0.91
C ASN A 76 2.83 -9.73 -0.21
N GLN A 77 1.59 -10.20 -0.03
CA GLN A 77 0.83 -10.98 -1.01
C GLN A 77 -0.37 -10.19 -1.54
N ILE A 78 -0.27 -8.85 -1.58
CA ILE A 78 -1.36 -7.96 -2.00
C ILE A 78 -1.56 -8.08 -3.50
N TYR A 79 -2.81 -8.20 -3.94
CA TYR A 79 -3.17 -8.45 -5.33
C TYR A 79 -4.17 -7.40 -5.86
N GLY A 80 -4.58 -7.56 -7.11
CA GLY A 80 -5.44 -6.59 -7.80
C GLY A 80 -4.63 -5.45 -8.42
N SER A 81 -5.21 -4.26 -8.50
CA SER A 81 -4.61 -3.08 -9.11
C SER A 81 -4.40 -1.95 -8.10
N LEU A 82 -3.59 -0.95 -8.47
CA LEU A 82 -3.44 0.25 -7.66
C LEU A 82 -4.70 1.14 -7.79
N PRO A 83 -5.34 1.60 -6.69
CA PRO A 83 -6.47 2.51 -6.74
C PRO A 83 -6.19 3.76 -7.53
N LYS A 84 -7.14 4.21 -8.36
CA LYS A 84 -7.04 5.46 -9.13
C LYS A 84 -6.65 6.66 -8.25
N ARG A 85 -7.18 6.71 -7.03
CA ARG A 85 -6.93 7.76 -6.04
C ARG A 85 -5.46 7.91 -5.66
N LEU A 86 -4.67 6.84 -5.73
CA LEU A 86 -3.24 6.88 -5.43
C LEU A 86 -2.50 7.92 -6.30
N GLY A 87 -2.96 8.13 -7.55
CA GLY A 87 -2.41 9.14 -8.45
C GLY A 87 -2.76 10.60 -8.10
N GLN A 88 -3.75 10.80 -7.23
CA GLN A 88 -4.26 12.11 -6.81
C GLN A 88 -3.65 12.57 -5.47
N LEU A 89 -3.06 11.65 -4.70
CA LEU A 89 -2.53 11.94 -3.38
C LEU A 89 -1.17 12.67 -3.46
N PRO A 90 -0.91 13.62 -2.55
CA PRO A 90 0.36 14.34 -2.50
C PRO A 90 1.44 13.51 -1.78
N LEU A 91 1.69 12.27 -2.26
CA LEU A 91 2.63 11.35 -1.63
C LEU A 91 4.06 11.93 -1.62
N SER A 92 4.74 11.76 -0.48
CA SER A 92 6.17 12.02 -0.29
C SER A 92 7.00 10.76 -0.46
N PHE A 93 6.45 9.58 -0.17
CA PHE A 93 7.07 8.29 -0.47
C PHE A 93 6.03 7.21 -0.79
N ILE A 94 6.46 6.23 -1.57
CA ILE A 94 5.69 5.04 -1.91
C ILE A 94 6.62 3.85 -2.12
N ASP A 95 6.22 2.68 -1.64
CA ASP A 95 6.79 1.40 -2.06
C ASP A 95 5.69 0.33 -2.09
N VAL A 96 5.43 -0.21 -3.28
CA VAL A 96 4.45 -1.28 -3.52
C VAL A 96 5.14 -2.51 -4.12
N SER A 97 6.47 -2.54 -4.11
CA SER A 97 7.26 -3.61 -4.73
C SER A 97 7.06 -4.96 -4.05
N TYR A 98 7.41 -6.05 -4.73
CA TYR A 98 7.32 -7.40 -4.18
C TYR A 98 5.91 -7.74 -3.67
N ASN A 99 4.94 -7.68 -4.58
CA ASN A 99 3.53 -8.03 -4.35
C ASN A 99 2.97 -8.76 -5.59
N GLN A 100 1.67 -8.98 -5.64
CA GLN A 100 0.96 -9.61 -6.76
C GLN A 100 0.10 -8.62 -7.56
N LEU A 101 0.46 -7.33 -7.54
CA LEU A 101 -0.30 -6.26 -8.20
C LEU A 101 -0.17 -6.33 -9.73
N CYS A 102 -1.20 -5.90 -10.43
CA CYS A 102 -1.33 -6.05 -11.88
C CYS A 102 -2.15 -4.88 -12.45
N GLY A 103 -1.80 -4.44 -13.66
CA GLY A 103 -2.49 -3.36 -14.37
C GLY A 103 -1.73 -2.03 -14.37
N PRO A 104 -2.34 -0.97 -14.92
CA PRO A 104 -1.67 0.30 -15.10
C PRO A 104 -1.45 1.03 -13.77
N ILE A 105 -0.28 1.66 -13.61
CA ILE A 105 -0.02 2.63 -12.56
C ILE A 105 -0.94 3.85 -12.79
N PRO A 106 -1.72 4.28 -11.78
CA PRO A 106 -2.62 5.42 -11.89
C PRO A 106 -1.89 6.67 -12.36
N LYS A 107 -2.54 7.44 -13.25
CA LYS A 107 -1.99 8.71 -13.73
C LYS A 107 -1.86 9.68 -12.56
N GLY A 108 -0.65 10.14 -12.30
CA GLY A 108 -0.36 11.13 -11.26
C GLY A 108 0.99 11.78 -11.49
N ARG A 109 1.08 13.11 -11.31
CA ARG A 109 2.34 13.85 -11.54
C ARG A 109 3.46 13.37 -10.61
N ARG A 110 3.11 12.92 -9.39
CA ARG A 110 4.07 12.45 -8.38
C ARG A 110 4.48 11.00 -8.58
N LEU A 111 3.54 10.11 -8.94
CA LEU A 111 3.83 8.68 -9.08
C LEU A 111 4.95 8.39 -10.08
N LYS A 112 4.96 9.10 -11.21
CA LYS A 112 6.01 8.99 -12.24
C LYS A 112 7.40 9.50 -11.81
N ARG A 113 7.51 10.21 -10.67
CA ARG A 113 8.79 10.74 -10.16
C ARG A 113 9.49 9.76 -9.20
N PHE A 114 8.75 8.80 -8.64
CA PHE A 114 9.35 7.78 -7.80
C PHE A 114 10.17 6.81 -8.65
N SER A 115 11.24 6.28 -8.05
CA SER A 115 12.08 5.30 -8.74
C SER A 115 11.27 4.07 -9.17
N PRO A 116 11.49 3.53 -10.39
CA PRO A 116 10.83 2.31 -10.87
C PRO A 116 10.90 1.12 -9.89
N ILE A 117 11.97 1.04 -9.09
CA ILE A 117 12.16 -0.04 -8.10
C ILE A 117 11.03 -0.10 -7.06
N ARG A 118 10.38 1.04 -6.77
CA ARG A 118 9.23 1.12 -5.83
C ARG A 118 7.98 0.40 -6.35
N PHE A 119 7.96 0.00 -7.62
CA PHE A 119 6.86 -0.72 -8.25
C PHE A 119 7.29 -2.09 -8.79
N ALA A 120 8.58 -2.44 -8.66
CA ALA A 120 9.15 -3.66 -9.21
C ALA A 120 8.61 -4.93 -8.53
N HIS A 121 8.86 -6.09 -9.16
CA HIS A 121 8.47 -7.40 -8.62
C HIS A 121 6.97 -7.49 -8.27
N ASN A 122 6.14 -7.02 -9.18
CA ASN A 122 4.70 -7.20 -9.16
C ASN A 122 4.26 -8.08 -10.34
N LYS A 123 3.04 -8.63 -10.27
CA LYS A 123 2.52 -9.57 -11.28
C LYS A 123 2.50 -8.98 -12.69
N CYS A 124 1.97 -7.77 -12.87
CA CYS A 124 1.92 -7.12 -14.19
C CYS A 124 1.80 -5.59 -14.15
N LEU A 125 2.36 -4.92 -13.14
CA LEU A 125 2.32 -3.45 -13.12
C LEU A 125 3.01 -2.84 -14.35
N CYS A 126 2.38 -1.83 -14.95
CA CYS A 126 2.86 -1.17 -16.16
C CYS A 126 2.46 0.31 -16.20
N GLY A 127 3.08 1.07 -17.10
CA GLY A 127 2.92 2.52 -17.20
C GLY A 127 3.87 3.30 -16.28
N PRO A 128 4.12 4.60 -16.54
CA PRO A 128 5.15 5.37 -15.85
C PRO A 128 5.04 5.31 -14.32
N PRO A 129 6.15 5.06 -13.58
CA PRO A 129 7.55 5.06 -14.03
C PRO A 129 8.05 3.73 -14.65
N LEU A 130 7.19 2.71 -14.78
CA LEU A 130 7.52 1.46 -15.46
C LEU A 130 7.34 1.58 -16.98
N PRO A 131 7.81 0.58 -17.77
CA PRO A 131 7.52 0.50 -19.19
C PRO A 131 6.01 0.55 -19.48
N PRO A 132 5.59 1.06 -20.66
CA PRO A 132 4.19 1.13 -21.03
C PRO A 132 3.48 -0.23 -20.97
N CYS A 133 2.18 -0.21 -20.70
CA CYS A 133 1.35 -1.42 -20.78
C CYS A 133 1.31 -1.95 -22.21
N LYS A 134 1.51 -3.26 -22.37
CA LYS A 134 1.31 -3.93 -23.67
C LYS A 134 -0.19 -3.87 -24.01
N LYS A 135 -0.48 -3.59 -25.28
CA LYS A 135 -1.85 -3.62 -25.82
C LYS A 135 -2.31 -5.06 -26.00
#